data_AF-A0AB33B9K0-F1
#
_entry.id   AF-A0AB33B9K0-F1
#
_cell.length_a   1.000
_cell.length_b   1.000
_cell.length_c   1.000
_cell.angle_alpha   90.00
_cell.angle_beta   90.00
_cell.angle_gamma   90.00
#
_symmetry.space_group_name_H-M   'P 1'
#
loop_
_entity.id
_entity.type
_entity.pdbx_description
1 polymer ?
#
loop_
_entity_poly.entity_id
_entity_poly.type
_entity_poly.pdbx_seq_one_letter_code
_entity_poly.pdbx_strand_id
1 'polypeptide(L)'
;MKAQQFIKDHGLERAKELLKRLHELGCPDDMQITVINGMWHRTANGFTYPELKRLVESVDKVNQRGGYLATKELLSFSIVHQEAFGKDAVSDETINSLKGEIADYESIYGEGNEKI
;
A
#
# COMPACT_ATOMS: atom_id res chain seq x y z
N MET A 1 -12.43 11.62 1.61
CA MET A 1 -11.53 10.77 2.43
C MET A 1 -10.48 10.17 1.50
N LYS A 2 -9.21 10.11 1.91
CA LYS A 2 -8.14 9.45 1.14
C LYS A 2 -8.12 7.93 1.41
N ALA A 3 -7.57 7.13 0.50
CA ALA A 3 -7.48 5.67 0.68
C ALA A 3 -6.66 5.27 1.92
N GLN A 4 -5.56 5.98 2.19
CA GLN A 4 -4.74 5.77 3.40
C GLN A 4 -5.57 5.94 4.67
N GLN A 5 -6.35 7.02 4.73
CA GLN A 5 -7.21 7.32 5.87
C GLN A 5 -8.29 6.24 6.04
N PHE A 6 -8.86 5.74 4.93
CA PHE A 6 -9.83 4.65 4.99
C PHE A 6 -9.24 3.37 5.59
N ILE A 7 -8.03 2.96 5.17
CA ILE A 7 -7.35 1.79 5.75
C ILE A 7 -7.02 2.05 7.22
N LYS A 8 -6.57 3.26 7.57
CA LYS A 8 -6.25 3.63 8.95
C LYS A 8 -7.46 3.56 9.88
N ASP A 9 -8.62 4.05 9.43
CA ASP A 9 -9.84 4.14 10.25
C ASP A 9 -10.60 2.81 10.34
N HIS A 10 -10.56 1.99 9.28
CA HIS A 10 -11.38 0.78 9.18
C HIS A 10 -10.60 -0.54 9.15
N GLY A 11 -9.27 -0.47 9.03
CA GLY A 11 -8.39 -1.63 8.95
C GLY A 11 -8.27 -2.26 7.57
N LEU A 12 -7.20 -3.04 7.39
CA LEU A 12 -6.83 -3.70 6.13
C LEU A 12 -7.90 -4.67 5.62
N GLU A 13 -8.50 -5.47 6.51
CA GLU A 13 -9.50 -6.47 6.12
C GLU A 13 -10.78 -5.83 5.56
N ARG A 14 -11.19 -4.69 6.12
CA ARG A 14 -12.33 -3.94 5.59
C ARG A 14 -12.01 -3.33 4.22
N ALA A 15 -10.77 -2.92 3.99
CA ALA A 15 -10.30 -2.47 2.69
C ALA A 15 -10.31 -3.58 1.63
N LYS A 16 -9.87 -4.79 1.98
CA LYS A 16 -9.97 -5.98 1.12
C LYS A 16 -11.41 -6.31 0.75
N GLU A 17 -12.32 -6.26 1.72
CA GLU A 17 -13.75 -6.51 1.48
C GLU A 17 -14.34 -5.47 0.52
N LEU A 18 -14.02 -4.19 0.71
CA LEU A 18 -14.46 -3.12 -0.18
C LEU A 18 -13.93 -3.34 -1.61
N LEU A 19 -12.65 -3.65 -1.78
CA LEU A 19 -12.07 -3.95 -3.09
C LEU A 19 -12.79 -5.08 -3.80
N LYS A 20 -13.05 -6.19 -3.10
CA LYS A 20 -13.79 -7.32 -3.66
C LYS A 20 -15.16 -6.88 -4.18
N ARG A 21 -15.92 -6.12 -3.38
CA ARG A 21 -17.24 -5.61 -3.78
C ARG A 21 -17.17 -4.68 -4.98
N LEU A 22 -16.20 -3.75 -5.02
CA LEU A 22 -16.04 -2.81 -6.14
C LEU A 22 -15.69 -3.54 -7.44
N HIS A 23 -14.85 -4.57 -7.35
CA HIS A 23 -14.49 -5.41 -8.48
C HIS A 23 -15.71 -6.18 -9.01
N GLU A 24 -16.48 -6.82 -8.13
CA GLU A 24 -17.72 -7.54 -8.49
C GLU A 24 -18.77 -6.62 -9.14
N LEU A 25 -18.81 -5.35 -8.75
CA LEU A 25 -19.72 -4.35 -9.30
C LEU A 25 -19.20 -3.67 -10.57
N GLY A 26 -18.00 -4.01 -11.04
CA GLY A 26 -17.40 -3.41 -12.24
C GLY A 26 -17.14 -1.91 -12.09
N CYS A 27 -16.73 -1.46 -10.90
CA CYS A 27 -16.40 -0.06 -10.66
C CYS A 27 -15.27 0.39 -11.61
N PRO A 28 -15.46 1.47 -12.40
CA PRO A 28 -14.40 2.01 -13.24
C PRO A 28 -13.18 2.46 -12.42
N ASP A 29 -11.99 2.29 -12.99
CA ASP A 29 -10.72 2.60 -12.35
C ASP A 29 -10.51 4.10 -12.08
N ASP A 30 -11.15 4.95 -12.87
CA ASP A 30 -11.11 6.42 -12.74
C ASP A 30 -12.21 6.97 -11.81
N MET A 31 -13.13 6.11 -11.35
CA MET A 31 -14.21 6.54 -10.48
C MET A 31 -13.72 6.76 -9.05
N GLN A 32 -13.86 8.00 -8.59
CA GLN A 32 -13.63 8.33 -7.18
C GLN A 32 -14.82 7.95 -6.31
N ILE A 33 -14.50 7.32 -5.18
CA ILE A 33 -15.46 6.87 -4.18
C ILE A 33 -15.08 7.33 -2.78
N THR A 34 -16.06 7.38 -1.90
CA THR A 34 -15.87 7.54 -0.47
C THR A 34 -16.81 6.60 0.27
N VAL A 35 -16.54 6.34 1.55
CA VAL A 35 -17.37 5.47 2.39
C VAL A 35 -17.99 6.31 3.49
N ILE A 36 -19.32 6.29 3.57
CA ILE A 36 -20.12 7.00 4.57
C ILE A 36 -21.04 5.97 5.21
N ASN A 37 -21.02 5.85 6.54
CA ASN A 37 -21.83 4.88 7.28
C ASN A 37 -21.71 3.44 6.75
N GLY A 38 -20.51 3.05 6.31
CA GLY A 38 -20.24 1.70 5.79
C GLY A 38 -20.73 1.42 4.37
N MET A 39 -21.38 2.39 3.70
CA MET A 39 -21.75 2.33 2.30
C MET A 39 -20.81 3.19 1.46
N TRP A 40 -20.43 2.70 0.27
CA TRP A 40 -19.62 3.47 -0.65
C TRP A 40 -20.51 4.33 -1.56
N HIS A 41 -20.01 5.51 -1.89
CA HIS A 41 -20.70 6.48 -2.73
C HIS A 41 -19.72 7.06 -3.74
N ARG A 42 -20.19 7.32 -4.97
CA ARG A 42 -19.45 8.13 -5.92
C ARG A 42 -19.29 9.54 -5.37
N THR A 43 -18.10 10.12 -5.55
CA THR A 43 -17.79 11.47 -5.09
C THR A 43 -16.79 12.13 -6.03
N ALA A 44 -16.64 13.45 -5.91
CA ALA A 44 -15.57 14.20 -6.57
C ALA A 44 -14.30 14.31 -5.71
N ASN A 45 -14.37 13.91 -4.43
CA ASN A 45 -13.28 14.05 -3.45
C ASN A 45 -13.11 12.73 -2.66
N GLY A 46 -12.63 11.71 -3.36
CA GLY A 46 -12.51 10.35 -2.85
C GLY A 46 -11.15 9.72 -3.11
N PHE A 47 -11.15 8.41 -3.21
CA PHE A 47 -10.07 7.61 -3.76
C PHE A 47 -10.62 6.67 -4.82
N THR A 48 -9.76 6.15 -5.69
CA THR A 48 -10.14 5.21 -6.74
C THR A 48 -9.90 3.76 -6.33
N TYR A 49 -10.50 2.83 -7.08
CA TYR A 49 -10.24 1.40 -6.91
C TYR A 49 -8.75 1.04 -7.03
N PRO A 50 -8.00 1.49 -8.07
CA PRO A 50 -6.56 1.24 -8.18
C PRO A 50 -5.75 1.81 -7.00
N GLU A 51 -6.10 2.99 -6.50
CA GLU A 51 -5.40 3.60 -5.36
C GLU A 51 -5.53 2.74 -4.10
N LEU A 52 -6.75 2.30 -3.78
CA LEU A 52 -7.00 1.43 -2.63
C LEU A 52 -6.32 0.06 -2.83
N LYS A 53 -6.42 -0.50 -4.04
CA LYS A 53 -5.84 -1.81 -4.38
C LYS A 53 -4.33 -1.83 -4.16
N ARG A 54 -3.63 -0.83 -4.70
CA ARG A 54 -2.18 -0.68 -4.56
C ARG A 54 -1.75 -0.65 -3.10
N LEU A 55 -2.45 0.12 -2.26
CA LEU A 55 -2.14 0.22 -0.83
C LEU A 55 -2.39 -1.10 -0.09
N VAL A 56 -3.50 -1.80 -0.39
CA VAL A 56 -3.80 -3.10 0.21
C VAL A 56 -2.75 -4.14 -0.16
N GLU A 57 -2.42 -4.27 -1.45
CA GLU A 57 -1.40 -5.21 -1.94
C GLU A 57 -0.03 -4.91 -1.33
N SER A 58 0.32 -3.63 -1.21
CA SER A 58 1.55 -3.16 -0.61
C SER A 58 1.67 -3.61 0.87
N VAL A 59 0.63 -3.35 1.67
CA VAL A 59 0.59 -3.76 3.08
C VAL A 59 0.61 -5.30 3.21
N ASP A 60 -0.10 -6.03 2.34
CA ASP A 60 -0.08 -7.49 2.35
C ASP A 60 1.33 -8.03 2.08
N LYS A 61 2.07 -7.46 1.12
CA LYS A 61 3.46 -7.86 0.86
C LYS A 61 4.38 -7.55 2.04
N VAL A 62 4.22 -6.40 2.70
CA VAL A 62 4.97 -6.09 3.93
C VAL A 62 4.70 -7.14 5.01
N ASN A 63 3.43 -7.50 5.22
CA ASN A 63 3.05 -8.52 6.20
C ASN A 63 3.60 -9.91 5.84
N GLN A 64 3.57 -10.29 4.56
CA GLN A 64 4.14 -11.56 4.08
C GLN A 64 5.64 -11.67 4.32
N ARG A 65 6.36 -10.55 4.38
CA ARG A 65 7.81 -10.49 4.68
C ARG A 65 8.13 -10.44 6.18
N GLY A 66 7.14 -10.64 7.05
CA GLY A 66 7.33 -10.59 8.49
C GLY A 66 7.12 -9.19 9.09
N GLY A 67 6.53 -8.26 8.32
CA GLY A 67 6.15 -6.94 8.78
C GLY A 67 7.12 -5.83 8.39
N TYR A 68 6.85 -4.62 8.91
CA TYR A 68 7.51 -3.38 8.53
C TYR A 68 9.04 -3.41 8.76
N LEU A 69 9.47 -3.80 9.97
CA LEU A 69 10.89 -3.86 10.32
C LEU A 69 11.67 -4.86 9.44
N ALA A 70 11.14 -6.07 9.26
CA ALA A 70 11.75 -7.09 8.41
C ALA A 70 11.83 -6.63 6.94
N THR A 71 10.83 -5.89 6.46
CA THR A 71 10.85 -5.33 5.10
C THR A 71 11.92 -4.25 4.95
N LYS A 72 12.15 -3.41 5.97
CA LYS A 72 13.26 -2.43 5.99
C LYS A 72 14.63 -3.09 6.04
N GLU A 73 14.79 -4.11 6.87
CA GLU A 73 16.03 -4.90 6.91
C GLU A 73 16.32 -5.55 5.57
N LEU A 74 15.30 -6.12 4.92
CA LEU A 74 15.42 -6.67 3.57
C LEU A 74 15.84 -5.60 2.55
N LEU A 75 15.25 -4.40 2.60
CA LEU A 75 15.64 -3.30 1.72
C LEU A 75 17.12 -2.93 1.91
N SER A 76 17.57 -2.78 3.16
CA SER A 76 18.99 -2.49 3.46
C SER A 76 19.91 -3.60 2.95
N PHE A 77 19.53 -4.87 3.18
CA PHE A 77 20.26 -6.01 2.67
C PHE A 77 20.35 -6.01 1.14
N SER A 78 19.22 -5.78 0.46
CA SER A 78 19.12 -5.75 -1.00
C SER A 78 19.98 -4.65 -1.63
N ILE A 79 20.04 -3.45 -1.02
CA ILE A 79 20.88 -2.36 -1.49
C ILE A 79 22.37 -2.76 -1.41
N VAL A 80 22.82 -3.23 -0.25
CA VAL A 80 24.22 -3.65 -0.06
C VAL A 80 24.60 -4.80 -0.98
N HIS A 81 23.69 -5.76 -1.19
CA HIS A 81 23.93 -6.89 -2.10
C HIS A 81 23.99 -6.45 -3.56
N GLN A 82 23.14 -5.50 -3.99
CA GLN A 82 23.23 -4.95 -5.34
C GLN A 82 24.56 -4.21 -5.56
N GLU A 83 25.01 -3.44 -4.58
CA GLU A 83 26.29 -2.72 -4.65
C GLU A 83 27.49 -3.66 -4.73
N ALA A 84 27.46 -4.77 -3.98
CA ALA A 84 28.55 -5.74 -3.93
C ALA A 84 28.58 -6.70 -5.14
N PHE A 85 27.40 -7.10 -5.65
CA PHE A 85 27.27 -8.19 -6.63
C PHE A 85 26.62 -7.77 -7.96
N GLY A 86 26.22 -6.51 -8.09
CA GLY A 86 25.61 -5.95 -9.30
C GLY A 86 24.11 -6.21 -9.42
N LYS A 87 23.53 -5.66 -10.50
CA LYS A 87 22.07 -5.68 -10.75
C LYS A 87 21.50 -7.04 -11.13
N ASP A 88 22.35 -7.97 -11.55
CA ASP A 88 21.96 -9.34 -11.85
C ASP A 88 21.62 -10.13 -10.57
N ALA A 89 22.22 -9.76 -9.43
CA ALA A 89 21.94 -10.36 -8.13
C ALA A 89 20.66 -9.76 -7.49
N VAL A 90 20.50 -8.44 -7.60
CA VAL A 90 19.32 -7.71 -7.10
C VAL A 90 18.98 -6.60 -8.08
N SER A 91 17.77 -6.62 -8.65
CA SER A 91 17.36 -5.62 -9.65
C SER A 91 16.92 -4.30 -9.01
N ASP A 92 17.01 -3.21 -9.79
CA ASP A 92 16.46 -1.90 -9.39
C ASP A 92 14.94 -1.99 -9.13
N GLU A 93 14.23 -2.84 -9.86
CA GLU A 93 12.80 -3.09 -9.69
C GLU A 93 12.51 -3.67 -8.30
N THR A 94 13.33 -4.60 -7.82
CA THR A 94 13.19 -5.18 -6.47
C THR A 94 13.34 -4.10 -5.40
N ILE A 95 14.39 -3.28 -5.50
CA ILE A 95 14.66 -2.19 -4.56
C ILE A 95 13.54 -1.15 -4.60
N ASN A 96 13.08 -0.77 -5.79
CA ASN A 96 12.01 0.22 -5.96
C ASN A 96 10.66 -0.31 -5.46
N SER A 97 10.36 -1.59 -5.65
CA SER A 97 9.16 -2.23 -5.09
C SER A 97 9.19 -2.18 -3.56
N LEU A 98 10.31 -2.55 -2.94
CA LEU A 98 10.45 -2.51 -1.47
C LEU A 98 10.31 -1.09 -0.93
N LYS A 99 10.95 -0.10 -1.59
CA LYS A 99 10.81 1.32 -1.22
C LYS A 99 9.35 1.80 -1.31
N GLY A 100 8.66 1.47 -2.40
CA GLY A 100 7.26 1.83 -2.58
C GLY A 100 6.37 1.19 -1.51
N GLU A 101 6.64 -0.08 -1.18
CA GLU A 101 5.84 -0.81 -0.20
C GLU A 101 6.02 -0.26 1.23
N ILE A 102 7.25 0.08 1.59
CA ILE A 102 7.56 0.76 2.86
C ILE A 102 6.88 2.13 2.91
N ALA A 103 7.00 2.94 1.85
CA ALA A 103 6.41 4.27 1.80
C ALA A 103 4.88 4.23 1.92
N ASP A 104 4.23 3.27 1.29
CA ASP A 104 2.79 3.05 1.43
C ASP A 104 2.40 2.67 2.85
N TYR A 105 3.13 1.73 3.45
CA TYR A 105 2.91 1.32 4.84
C TYR A 105 3.04 2.52 5.78
N GLU A 106 4.10 3.32 5.65
CA GLU A 106 4.33 4.54 6.41
C GLU A 106 3.24 5.59 6.17
N SER A 107 2.73 5.71 4.95
CA SER A 107 1.64 6.65 4.64
C SER A 107 0.32 6.31 5.36
N ILE A 108 0.13 5.05 5.76
CA ILE A 108 -1.06 4.56 6.47
C ILE A 108 -0.83 4.55 7.99
N TYR A 109 0.28 3.93 8.41
CA TYR A 109 0.56 3.58 9.80
C TYR A 109 1.69 4.38 10.43
N GLY A 110 2.43 5.16 9.64
CA GLY A 110 3.48 6.03 10.17
C GLY A 110 2.88 7.05 11.13
N GLU A 111 3.44 7.10 12.33
CA GLU A 111 3.27 8.25 13.20
C GLU A 111 4.00 9.40 12.52
N GLY A 112 3.34 10.53 12.26
CA GLY A 112 3.91 11.66 11.50
C GLY A 112 5.03 12.41 12.21
N ASN A 113 5.96 11.72 12.89
CA ASN A 113 6.97 12.28 13.76
C ASN A 113 8.31 11.53 13.78
N GLU A 114 8.64 10.73 12.76
CA GLU A 114 10.02 10.28 12.59
C GLU A 114 10.81 11.35 11.84
N LYS A 115 11.32 12.34 12.60
CA LYS A 115 12.43 13.18 12.14
C LYS A 115 13.65 12.28 12.00
N ILE A 116 14.05 12.04 10.74
CA ILE A 116 15.40 11.57 10.40
C ILE A 116 16.41 12.65 10.81
#